data_AF-A0A7R6VLE2-F1
#
_entry.id   AF-A0A7R6VLE2-F1
#
_cell.length_a   1.000
_cell.length_b   1.000
_cell.length_c   1.000
_cell.angle_alpha   90.00
_cell.angle_beta   90.00
_cell.angle_gamma   90.00
#
_symmetry.space_group_name_H-M   'P 1'
#
loop_
_entity.id
_entity.type
_entity.pdbx_description
1 polymer ?
#
loop_
_entity_poly.entity_id
_entity_poly.type
_entity_poly.pdbx_seq_one_letter_code
_entity_poly.pdbx_strand_id
1 'polypeptide(L)' 'MIPNLSAVDALYYSQVLDGMLIPILIAITLFLANDKCIMGDYTSSRWSNFFALFAFVATVTLVGVTIWKWFNTM' A
#
# COMPACT_ATOMS: atom_id res chain seq x y z
N MET A 1 -3.52 -6.81 -28.44
CA MET A 1 -4.79 -6.12 -28.16
C MET A 1 -5.88 -7.16 -28.12
N ILE A 2 -6.40 -7.50 -26.93
CA ILE A 2 -7.55 -8.40 -26.80
C ILE A 2 -8.81 -7.53 -26.93
N PRO A 3 -9.64 -7.72 -27.97
CA PRO A 3 -10.70 -6.79 -28.32
C PRO A 3 -11.95 -7.08 -27.48
N ASN A 4 -12.01 -6.51 -26.27
CA ASN A 4 -13.24 -6.27 -25.48
C ASN A 4 -12.94 -5.76 -24.06
N LEU A 5 -11.67 -5.71 -23.64
CA LEU A 5 -11.30 -5.02 -22.41
C LEU A 5 -10.92 -3.59 -22.79
N SER A 6 -11.71 -2.60 -22.37
CA SER A 6 -11.29 -1.21 -22.50
C SER A 6 -9.93 -1.08 -21.83
N ALA A 7 -8.96 -0.45 -22.49
CA ALA A 7 -7.66 -0.19 -21.88
C ALA A 7 -7.81 0.51 -20.52
N VAL A 8 -8.88 1.29 -20.36
CA VAL A 8 -9.28 1.95 -19.12
C VAL A 8 -9.66 0.94 -18.03
N ASP A 9 -10.39 -0.14 -18.35
CA ASP A 9 -10.76 -1.17 -17.37
C ASP A 9 -9.54 -1.95 -16.92
N ALA A 10 -8.65 -2.29 -17.85
CA ALA A 10 -7.38 -2.94 -17.51
C ALA A 10 -6.53 -2.07 -16.57
N LEU A 11 -6.44 -0.76 -16.86
CA LEU A 11 -5.77 0.22 -16.00
C LEU A 11 -6.44 0.31 -14.62
N TYR A 12 -7.76 0.31 -14.57
CA TYR A 12 -8.52 0.36 -13.32
C TYR A 12 -8.23 -0.85 -12.44
N TYR A 13 -8.28 -2.06 -13.01
CA TYR A 13 -7.93 -3.29 -12.26
C TYR A 13 -6.48 -3.30 -11.78
N SER A 14 -5.53 -2.84 -12.60
CA SER A 14 -4.13 -2.70 -12.17
C SER A 14 -3.98 -1.76 -10.99
N GLN A 15 -4.65 -0.60 -11.00
CA GLN A 15 -4.56 0.36 -9.89
C GLN A 15 -5.19 -0.18 -8.59
N VAL A 16 -6.28 -0.95 -8.69
CA VAL A 16 -6.86 -1.64 -7.52
C VAL A 16 -5.87 -2.65 -6.97
N LEU A 17 -5.20 -3.42 -7.84
CA LEU A 17 -4.16 -4.38 -7.45
C LEU A 17 -2.97 -3.67 -6.77
N ASP A 18 -2.50 -2.57 -7.36
CA ASP A 18 -1.42 -1.76 -6.81
C ASP A 18 -1.79 -1.22 -5.41
N GLY A 19 -3.01 -0.71 -5.25
CA GLY A 19 -3.52 -0.26 -3.95
C GLY A 19 -3.52 -1.33 -2.86
N MET A 20 -3.77 -2.59 -3.22
CA MET A 20 -3.67 -3.73 -2.30
C MET A 20 -2.23 -4.11 -1.97
N LEU A 21 -1.27 -3.83 -2.85
CA LEU A 21 0.16 -4.13 -2.65
C LEU A 21 0.88 -3.07 -1.79
N ILE A 22 0.42 -1.81 -1.82
CA ILE A 22 0.99 -0.72 -1.01
C ILE A 22 1.16 -1.06 0.48
N PRO A 23 0.18 -1.62 1.23
CA PRO A 23 0.37 -1.91 2.65
C PRO A 23 1.49 -2.93 2.91
N ILE A 24 1.66 -3.90 2.01
CA ILE A 24 2.74 -4.90 2.08
C ILE A 24 4.09 -4.20 1.85
N LEU A 25 4.17 -3.33 0.84
CA LEU A 25 5.37 -2.55 0.56
C LEU A 25 5.74 -1.65 1.73
N ILE A 26 4.78 -0.91 2.29
CA ILE A 26 5.01 -0.05 3.46
C ILE A 26 5.52 -0.86 4.65
N ALA A 27 4.95 -2.04 4.91
CA ALA A 27 5.40 -2.91 6.00
C ALA A 27 6.85 -3.35 5.81
N ILE A 28 7.23 -3.77 4.59
CA ILE A 28 8.61 -4.17 4.26
C ILE A 28 9.55 -2.97 4.37
N THR A 29 9.18 -1.83 3.81
CA THR A 29 10.00 -0.60 3.87
C THR A 29 10.19 -0.12 5.30
N LEU A 30 9.18 -0.21 6.17
CA LEU A 30 9.28 0.13 7.59
C LEU A 30 10.23 -0.82 8.32
N PHE A 31 10.11 -2.13 8.08
CA PHE A 31 11.03 -3.12 8.66
C PHE A 31 12.48 -2.87 8.22
N LEU A 32 12.69 -2.60 6.93
CA LEU A 32 14.01 -2.35 6.35
C LEU A 32 14.61 -1.02 6.85
N ALA A 33 13.81 0.04 6.92
CA ALA A 33 14.27 1.37 7.36
C ALA A 33 14.56 1.45 8.87
N ASN A 34 14.01 0.53 9.66
CA ASN A 34 14.30 0.42 11.09
C ASN A 34 15.54 -0.45 11.36
N ASP A 35 16.00 -1.24 10.38
CA ASP A 35 17.19 -2.07 10.54
C ASP A 35 18.47 -1.24 10.38
N LYS A 36 19.15 -1.02 11.50
CA LYS A 36 20.42 -0.27 11.54
C LYS A 36 21.55 -0.97 10.78
N CYS A 37 21.46 -2.29 10.60
CA CYS A 37 22.43 -3.06 9.82
C CYS A 37 22.38 -2.68 8.33
N ILE A 38 21.19 -2.33 7.82
CA ILE A 38 20.97 -2.01 6.41
C ILE A 38 21.06 -0.49 6.17
N MET A 39 20.57 0.32 7.10
CA MET A 39 20.49 1.78 6.94
C MET A 39 21.72 2.56 7.48
N GLY A 40 22.61 1.89 8.22
CA GLY A 40 23.79 2.51 8.84
C GLY A 40 23.43 3.55 9.90
N ASP A 41 24.02 4.74 9.83
CA ASP A 41 23.76 5.85 10.78
C ASP A 41 22.47 6.63 10.48
N TYR A 42 21.84 6.43 9.32
CA TYR A 42 20.62 7.11 8.89
C TYR A 42 19.36 6.32 9.24
N THR A 43 19.34 5.72 10.43
CA THR A 43 18.17 4.98 10.90
C THR A 43 16.98 5.92 10.99
N SER A 44 15.82 5.43 10.54
CA SER A 44 14.56 6.18 10.59
C SER A 44 14.34 6.78 12.00
N SER A 45 14.37 8.12 12.09
CA SER A 45 14.08 8.85 13.33
C SER A 45 12.64 8.54 13.78
N ARG A 46 12.32 8.72 15.07
CA ARG A 46 10.97 8.48 15.63
C ARG A 46 9.84 9.12 14.81
N TRP A 47 10.14 10.24 14.14
CA TRP A 47 9.24 10.92 13.21
C TRP A 47 8.92 10.12 11.94
N SER A 48 9.93 9.52 11.30
CA SER A 48 9.72 8.75 10.07
C SER A 48 8.98 7.43 10.35
N ASN A 49 9.22 6.80 11.50
CA ASN A 49 8.42 5.66 11.95
C ASN A 49 6.95 6.05 12.23
N PHE A 50 6.72 7.24 12.81
CA PHE A 50 5.36 7.76 13.02
C PHE A 50 4.60 8.01 11.71
N PHE A 51 5.24 8.66 10.72
CA PHE A 51 4.64 8.86 9.40
C PHE A 51 4.38 7.54 8.66
N ALA A 52 5.31 6.58 8.74
CA ALA A 52 5.13 5.27 8.14
C ALA A 52 4.00 4.47 8.81
N LEU A 53 3.90 4.53 10.14
CA LEU A 53 2.79 3.92 10.88
C LEU A 53 1.45 4.57 10.51
N PHE A 54 1.42 5.90 10.42
CA PHE A 54 0.22 6.62 9.98
C PHE A 54 -0.20 6.23 8.55
N ALA A 55 0.76 6.19 7.62
CA ALA A 55 0.51 5.77 6.24
C ALA A 55 0.03 4.31 6.18
N PHE A 56 0.62 3.41 6.97
CA PHE A 56 0.18 2.03 7.07
C PHE A 56 -1.26 1.91 7.57
N VAL A 57 -1.60 2.56 8.68
CA VAL A 57 -2.97 2.56 9.24
C VAL A 57 -3.97 3.18 8.26
N ALA A 58 -3.62 4.32 7.64
CA ALA A 58 -4.46 4.96 6.63
C ALA A 58 -4.70 4.04 5.43
N THR A 59 -3.67 3.36 4.94
CA THR A 59 -3.80 2.48 3.77
C THR A 59 -4.59 1.22 4.10
N VAL A 60 -4.36 0.60 5.26
CA VAL A 60 -5.12 -0.58 5.72
C VAL A 60 -6.59 -0.25 5.91
N THR A 61 -6.91 0.90 6.52
CA THR A 61 -8.31 1.33 6.71
C THR A 61 -8.98 1.63 5.37
N LEU A 62 -8.30 2.31 4.45
CA LEU A 62 -8.82 2.57 3.10
C LEU A 62 -9.09 1.27 2.33
N VAL A 63 -8.13 0.33 2.31
CA VAL A 63 -8.31 -0.98 1.66
C VAL A 63 -9.48 -1.74 2.29
N GLY A 64 -9.59 -1.75 3.62
CA GLY A 64 -10.73 -2.35 4.33
C GLY A 64 -12.08 -1.75 3.94
N VAL A 65 -12.15 -0.42 3.81
CA VAL A 65 -13.37 0.28 3.34
C VAL A 65 -13.68 -0.07 1.88
N THR A 66 -12.68 -0.17 1.01
CA THR A 66 -12.88 -0.55 -0.40
C THR A 66 -13.42 -1.98 -0.50
N ILE A 67 -12.86 -2.92 0.27
CA ILE A 67 -13.35 -4.30 0.36
C ILE A 67 -14.78 -4.34 0.92
N TRP A 68 -15.05 -3.61 2.01
CA TRP A 68 -16.38 -3.54 2.60
C TRP A 68 -17.42 -3.00 1.61
N LYS A 69 -17.09 -1.93 0.88
CA LYS A 69 -17.94 -1.38 -0.17
C LYS A 69 -18.19 -2.40 -1.28
N TRP A 70 -17.17 -3.17 -1.66
CA TRP A 70 -17.31 -4.20 -2.67
C TRP A 70 -18.28 -5.31 -2.23
N PHE A 71 -18.19 -5.76 -0.98
CA PHE A 71 -19.12 -6.75 -0.40
C PHE A 71 -20.54 -6.22 -0.19
N ASN A 72 -20.71 -4.96 0.21
CA ASN A 72 -22.03 -4.36 0.44
C ASN A 72 -22.72 -3.89 -0.85
N THR A 73 -22.01 -3.82 -1.97
CA THR A 73 -22.57 -3.45 -3.29
C THR A 73 -22.97 -4.68 -4.12
N MET A 74 -22.62 -5.90 -3.69
CA MET A 74 -23.21 -7.16 -4.19
C MET A 74 -24.51 -7.47 -3.45
#